data_AF-A0A3N1TPQ4-F1
#
_entry.id   AF-A0A3N1TPQ4-F1
#
_cell.length_a   1.000
_cell.length_b   1.000
_cell.length_c   1.000
_cell.angle_alpha   90.00
_cell.angle_beta   90.00
_cell.angle_gamma   90.00
#
_symmetry.space_group_name_H-M   'P 1'
#
loop_
_entity.id
_entity.type
_entity.pdbx_description
1 polymer ?
#
loop_
_entity_poly.entity_id
_entity_poly.type
_entity_poly.pdbx_seq_one_letter_code
_entity_poly.pdbx_strand_id
1 'polypeptide(L)'
;MIRVDRNQGRNPRTNGTRGSYAVGDERRARILDAAVTHFARWGFNASSMARIAKDVGITQGGLLHHFRSKEDLLVSVLEHSDEQDVERFFSRNPGNATEAFTAILDLAEYNAGRPGRTKMFNVLAGEAGEPAHPAHGYFERRYRTVIDKITAVLQRDMADGAVEPGTDCEAAATELVAVMDGLQLQWALAPKTYDMTGRLHLYADRLLRSITVDGSGMPA
;
A
#
# COMPACT_ATOMS: atom_id res chain seq x y z
N MET A 1 7.73 -69.95 25.05
CA MET A 1 8.30 -70.01 23.68
C MET A 1 7.22 -69.51 22.73
N ILE A 2 7.20 -68.25 22.33
CA ILE A 2 8.03 -67.53 21.33
C ILE A 2 7.63 -67.86 19.87
N ARG A 3 7.18 -66.80 19.16
CA ARG A 3 7.28 -66.50 17.69
C ARG A 3 6.31 -67.23 16.73
N VAL A 4 5.82 -66.68 15.60
CA VAL A 4 6.06 -65.48 14.76
C VAL A 4 4.74 -65.18 13.98
N ASP A 5 4.33 -63.93 13.72
CA ASP A 5 4.35 -63.19 12.43
C ASP A 5 2.95 -62.94 11.79
N ARG A 6 2.53 -61.68 11.66
CA ARG A 6 2.49 -60.96 10.37
C ARG A 6 1.73 -59.64 10.46
N ASN A 7 2.41 -58.64 9.94
CA ASN A 7 2.06 -57.25 9.70
C ASN A 7 1.03 -57.08 8.56
N GLN A 8 0.15 -56.07 8.66
CA GLN A 8 -0.33 -55.12 7.63
C GLN A 8 -1.76 -54.65 7.97
N GLY A 9 -2.11 -53.38 8.05
CA GLY A 9 -1.33 -52.15 7.92
C GLY A 9 -2.26 -50.94 8.00
N ARG A 10 -1.72 -49.81 8.43
CA ARG A 10 -2.02 -48.45 7.93
C ARG A 10 -1.24 -47.47 8.78
N ASN A 11 -0.13 -46.99 8.23
CA ASN A 11 0.49 -45.77 8.70
C ASN A 11 -0.22 -44.61 7.98
N PRO A 12 -0.86 -43.65 8.68
CA PRO A 12 -1.30 -42.42 8.02
C PRO A 12 -0.04 -41.62 7.69
N ARG A 13 0.17 -41.41 6.39
CA ARG A 13 1.25 -40.55 5.89
C ARG A 13 1.10 -39.14 6.45
N THR A 14 2.26 -38.61 6.82
CA THR A 14 2.53 -37.33 7.46
C THR A 14 1.93 -36.15 6.71
N ASN A 15 1.26 -35.29 7.49
CA ASN A 15 0.69 -34.00 7.14
C ASN A 15 1.78 -32.90 6.97
N GLY A 16 2.97 -33.25 6.47
CA GLY A 16 4.20 -32.44 6.58
C GLY A 16 4.31 -31.27 5.59
N THR A 17 3.55 -31.30 4.50
CA THR A 17 3.68 -30.32 3.44
C THR A 17 2.94 -29.02 3.81
N ARG A 18 1.66 -29.10 4.21
CA ARG A 18 0.86 -27.92 4.56
C ARG A 18 1.39 -27.14 5.77
N GLY A 19 1.96 -27.83 6.77
CA GLY A 19 2.53 -27.18 7.96
C GLY A 19 3.81 -26.39 7.66
N SER A 20 4.68 -26.90 6.78
CA SER A 20 5.93 -26.23 6.45
C SER A 20 5.72 -24.98 5.59
N TYR A 21 4.72 -24.98 4.70
CA TYR A 21 4.36 -23.81 3.90
C TYR A 21 3.75 -22.72 4.79
N ALA A 22 2.80 -23.07 5.67
CA ALA A 22 2.19 -22.12 6.60
C ALA A 22 3.22 -21.43 7.53
N VAL A 23 4.21 -22.18 8.03
CA VAL A 23 5.30 -21.63 8.85
C VAL A 23 6.24 -20.74 8.04
N GLY A 24 6.46 -21.06 6.76
CA GLY A 24 7.23 -20.23 5.82
C GLY A 24 6.56 -18.89 5.52
N ASP A 25 5.24 -18.91 5.32
CA ASP A 25 4.43 -17.73 5.01
C ASP A 25 4.32 -16.79 6.22
N GLU A 26 4.10 -17.34 7.42
CA GLU A 26 4.08 -16.55 8.67
C GLU A 26 5.44 -15.88 8.94
N ARG A 27 6.54 -16.59 8.63
CA ARG A 27 7.89 -16.01 8.78
C ARG A 27 8.13 -14.90 7.76
N ARG A 28 7.72 -15.09 6.51
CA ARG A 28 7.83 -14.06 5.47
C ARG A 28 7.07 -12.80 5.87
N ALA A 29 5.85 -12.93 6.38
CA ALA A 29 5.05 -11.80 6.86
C ALA A 29 5.75 -11.03 7.98
N ARG A 30 6.28 -11.72 9.00
CA ARG A 30 7.03 -11.05 10.10
C ARG A 30 8.27 -10.30 9.61
N ILE A 31 8.95 -10.80 8.59
CA ILE A 31 10.09 -10.08 7.99
C ILE A 31 9.61 -8.79 7.30
N LEU A 32 8.50 -8.84 6.57
CA LEU A 32 7.92 -7.65 5.92
C LEU A 32 7.51 -6.60 6.96
N ASP A 33 6.84 -6.99 8.05
CA ASP A 33 6.43 -6.07 9.13
C ASP A 33 7.63 -5.40 9.81
N ALA A 34 8.70 -6.18 10.07
CA ALA A 34 9.94 -5.63 10.60
C ALA A 34 10.60 -4.68 9.60
N ALA A 35 10.63 -5.04 8.31
CA ALA A 35 11.18 -4.18 7.27
C ALA A 35 10.43 -2.85 7.14
N VAL A 36 9.09 -2.85 7.23
CA VAL A 36 8.28 -1.62 7.27
C VAL A 36 8.74 -0.70 8.39
N THR A 37 8.94 -1.26 9.59
CA THR A 37 9.39 -0.50 10.76
C THR A 37 10.80 0.08 10.55
N HIS A 38 11.69 -0.68 9.92
CA HIS A 38 13.07 -0.23 9.64
C HIS A 38 13.09 0.88 8.59
N PHE A 39 12.43 0.68 7.46
CA PHE A 39 12.35 1.68 6.39
C PHE A 39 11.63 2.95 6.85
N ALA A 40 10.58 2.85 7.67
CA ALA A 40 9.93 4.02 8.29
C ALA A 40 10.85 4.82 9.23
N ARG A 41 11.86 4.18 9.83
CA ARG A 41 12.74 4.80 10.81
C ARG A 41 14.04 5.32 10.21
N TRP A 42 14.60 4.59 9.26
CA TRP A 42 15.95 4.82 8.75
C TRP A 42 16.01 5.04 7.24
N GLY A 43 14.88 4.92 6.53
CA GLY A 43 14.88 4.89 5.07
C GLY A 43 15.53 3.62 4.52
N PHE A 44 15.61 3.51 3.20
CA PHE A 44 16.22 2.38 2.52
C PHE A 44 17.72 2.32 2.81
N ASN A 45 18.43 3.44 2.63
CA ASN A 45 19.90 3.47 2.65
C ASN A 45 20.48 3.08 4.01
N ALA A 46 19.96 3.63 5.11
CA ALA A 46 20.47 3.35 6.45
C ALA A 46 19.84 2.10 7.12
N SER A 47 18.88 1.43 6.47
CA SER A 47 18.36 0.14 6.92
C SER A 47 19.32 -1.01 6.63
N SER A 48 19.29 -2.04 7.48
CA SER A 48 20.22 -3.18 7.43
C SER A 48 19.51 -4.51 7.53
N MET A 49 19.79 -5.41 6.58
CA MET A 49 19.30 -6.79 6.56
C MET A 49 19.66 -7.55 7.85
N ALA A 50 20.86 -7.31 8.40
CA ALA A 50 21.28 -7.95 9.64
C ALA A 50 20.46 -7.47 10.85
N ARG A 51 20.12 -6.18 10.89
CA ARG A 51 19.30 -5.62 11.99
C ARG A 51 17.85 -6.10 11.89
N ILE A 52 17.28 -6.14 10.68
CA ILE A 52 15.94 -6.69 10.44
C ILE A 52 15.89 -8.17 10.86
N ALA A 53 16.87 -8.97 10.43
CA ALA A 53 16.95 -10.39 10.80
C ALA A 53 17.02 -10.58 12.32
N LYS A 54 17.84 -9.78 13.00
CA LYS A 54 17.96 -9.80 14.47
C LYS A 54 16.62 -9.50 15.15
N ASP A 55 15.88 -8.50 14.68
CA ASP A 55 14.59 -8.11 15.27
C ASP A 55 13.52 -9.21 15.10
N VAL A 56 13.59 -10.00 14.04
CA VAL A 56 12.68 -11.14 13.78
C VAL A 56 13.19 -12.44 14.44
N GLY A 57 14.38 -12.43 15.06
CA GLY A 57 14.95 -13.59 15.74
C GLY A 57 15.51 -14.65 14.80
N ILE A 58 16.00 -14.24 13.61
CA ILE A 58 16.61 -15.14 12.62
C ILE A 58 18.02 -14.68 12.24
N THR A 59 18.79 -15.56 11.60
CA THR A 59 20.09 -15.18 11.04
C THR A 59 19.90 -14.35 9.77
N GLN A 60 20.89 -13.52 9.42
CA GLN A 60 20.88 -12.79 8.14
C GLN A 60 20.78 -13.75 6.94
N GLY A 61 21.48 -14.90 7.00
CA GLY A 61 21.32 -15.96 5.99
C GLY A 61 19.89 -16.49 5.92
N GLY A 62 19.25 -16.69 7.08
CA GLY A 62 17.83 -17.03 7.20
C GLY A 62 16.91 -16.05 6.48
N LEU A 63 17.15 -14.75 6.64
CA LEU A 63 16.40 -13.71 5.93
C LEU A 63 16.70 -13.72 4.43
N LEU A 64 17.97 -13.89 4.03
CA LEU A 64 18.38 -13.95 2.63
C LEU A 64 17.79 -15.14 1.86
N HIS A 65 17.39 -16.21 2.56
CA HIS A 65 16.63 -17.30 1.95
C HIS A 65 15.20 -16.87 1.54
N HIS A 66 14.62 -15.87 2.20
CA HIS A 66 13.31 -15.33 1.86
C HIS A 66 13.39 -14.15 0.88
N PHE A 67 14.42 -13.29 1.03
CA PHE A 67 14.61 -12.10 0.21
C PHE A 67 16.08 -11.98 -0.20
N ARG A 68 16.36 -12.06 -1.50
CA ARG A 68 17.72 -12.22 -2.03
C ARG A 68 18.62 -11.01 -1.76
N SER A 69 18.03 -9.83 -1.57
CA SER A 69 18.75 -8.60 -1.28
C SER A 69 17.86 -7.61 -0.51
N LYS A 70 18.43 -6.44 -0.12
CA LYS A 70 17.66 -5.37 0.53
C LYS A 70 16.68 -4.73 -0.44
N GLU A 71 17.05 -4.65 -1.72
CA GLU A 71 16.23 -4.19 -2.84
C GLU A 71 15.04 -5.13 -3.06
N ASP A 72 15.26 -6.44 -3.08
CA ASP A 72 14.21 -7.45 -3.20
C ASP A 72 13.22 -7.37 -2.01
N LEU A 73 13.74 -7.17 -0.79
CA LEU A 73 12.93 -6.93 0.40
C LEU A 73 12.12 -5.63 0.28
N LEU A 74 12.74 -4.54 -0.18
CA LEU A 74 12.08 -3.25 -0.37
C LEU A 74 10.93 -3.36 -1.37
N VAL A 75 11.19 -3.95 -2.54
CA VAL A 75 10.16 -4.17 -3.56
C VAL A 75 9.04 -5.03 -3.00
N SER A 76 9.36 -6.14 -2.32
CA SER A 76 8.35 -7.00 -1.70
C SER A 76 7.49 -6.29 -0.64
N VAL A 77 8.08 -5.37 0.14
CA VAL A 77 7.34 -4.56 1.13
C VAL A 77 6.37 -3.58 0.44
N LEU A 78 6.83 -2.96 -0.63
CA LEU A 78 6.04 -2.01 -1.42
C LEU A 78 4.93 -2.70 -2.22
N GLU A 79 5.21 -3.84 -2.84
CA GLU A 79 4.22 -4.66 -3.54
C GLU A 79 3.18 -5.24 -2.57
N HIS A 80 3.59 -5.75 -1.41
CA HIS A 80 2.64 -6.24 -0.41
C HIS A 80 1.73 -5.13 0.12
N SER A 81 2.25 -3.90 0.19
CA SER A 81 1.48 -2.71 0.53
C SER A 81 0.47 -2.38 -0.57
N ASP A 82 0.92 -2.39 -1.83
CA ASP A 82 0.08 -2.12 -3.00
C ASP A 82 -1.00 -3.16 -3.20
N GLU A 83 -0.72 -4.45 -3.05
CA GLU A 83 -1.73 -5.51 -3.18
C GLU A 83 -2.90 -5.27 -2.23
N GLN A 84 -2.62 -4.88 -0.99
CA GLN A 84 -3.66 -4.56 -0.01
C GLN A 84 -4.45 -3.29 -0.38
N ASP A 85 -3.79 -2.26 -0.92
CA ASP A 85 -4.46 -1.02 -1.31
C ASP A 85 -5.25 -1.19 -2.61
N VAL A 86 -4.66 -1.91 -3.57
CA VAL A 86 -5.24 -2.17 -4.88
C VAL A 86 -6.45 -3.07 -4.70
N GLU A 87 -6.32 -4.22 -4.05
CA GLU A 87 -7.46 -5.11 -3.79
C GLU A 87 -8.61 -4.37 -3.09
N ARG A 88 -8.30 -3.48 -2.14
CA ARG A 88 -9.30 -2.83 -1.30
C ARG A 88 -9.93 -1.58 -1.92
N PHE A 89 -9.16 -0.79 -2.67
CA PHE A 89 -9.58 0.55 -3.11
C PHE A 89 -9.44 0.77 -4.61
N PHE A 90 -8.41 0.24 -5.27
CA PHE A 90 -8.16 0.51 -6.70
C PHE A 90 -8.61 -0.59 -7.66
N SER A 91 -9.01 -1.76 -7.15
CA SER A 91 -9.68 -2.86 -7.88
C SER A 91 -11.18 -2.65 -7.95
N ARG A 92 -11.73 -1.77 -7.10
CA ARG A 92 -13.03 -1.16 -7.35
C ARG A 92 -12.85 -0.32 -8.60
N ASN A 93 -13.57 -0.64 -9.68
CA ASN A 93 -13.68 0.26 -10.83
C ASN A 93 -14.77 1.27 -10.45
N PRO A 94 -14.43 2.47 -9.95
CA PRO A 94 -15.44 3.43 -9.53
C PRO A 94 -16.30 3.81 -10.74
N GLY A 95 -17.60 3.84 -10.54
CA GLY A 95 -18.58 4.14 -11.58
C GLY A 95 -18.59 5.61 -11.98
N ASN A 96 -18.20 6.51 -11.06
CA ASN A 96 -18.24 7.96 -11.23
C ASN A 96 -17.18 8.65 -10.34
N ALA A 97 -17.04 9.97 -10.52
CA ALA A 97 -16.10 10.84 -9.82
C ALA A 97 -16.25 10.76 -8.29
N THR A 98 -17.49 10.77 -7.79
CA THR A 98 -17.78 10.68 -6.35
C THR A 98 -17.23 9.39 -5.75
N GLU A 99 -17.45 8.25 -6.42
CA GLU A 99 -16.92 6.96 -6.00
C GLU A 99 -15.38 6.93 -6.05
N ALA A 100 -14.77 7.52 -7.08
CA ALA A 100 -13.32 7.61 -7.19
C ALA A 100 -12.71 8.44 -6.05
N PHE A 101 -13.31 9.58 -5.72
CA PHE A 101 -12.86 10.45 -4.63
C PHE A 101 -13.09 9.77 -3.26
N THR A 102 -14.21 9.07 -3.11
CA THR A 102 -14.51 8.26 -1.92
C THR A 102 -13.47 7.16 -1.71
N ALA A 103 -13.00 6.50 -2.77
CA ALA A 103 -11.95 5.49 -2.65
C ALA A 103 -10.62 6.07 -2.12
N ILE A 104 -10.29 7.32 -2.47
CA ILE A 104 -9.11 8.02 -1.94
C ILE A 104 -9.30 8.40 -0.47
N LEU A 105 -10.51 8.83 -0.07
CA LEU A 105 -10.84 9.09 1.34
C LEU A 105 -10.77 7.81 2.19
N ASP A 106 -11.34 6.72 1.68
CA ASP A 106 -11.28 5.41 2.33
C ASP A 106 -9.84 4.93 2.50
N LEU A 107 -8.99 5.16 1.50
CA LEU A 107 -7.55 4.88 1.59
C LEU A 107 -6.87 5.75 2.65
N ALA A 108 -7.20 7.04 2.73
CA ALA A 108 -6.65 7.92 3.75
C ALA A 108 -7.06 7.48 5.17
N GLU A 109 -8.32 7.07 5.37
CA GLU A 109 -8.81 6.55 6.65
C GLU A 109 -8.11 5.23 7.02
N TYR A 110 -7.93 4.33 6.04
CA TYR A 110 -7.17 3.11 6.25
C TYR A 110 -5.70 3.37 6.62
N ASN A 111 -5.08 4.36 5.98
CA ASN A 111 -3.72 4.79 6.27
C ASN A 111 -3.60 5.40 7.67
N ALA A 112 -4.62 6.14 8.15
CA ALA A 112 -4.64 6.70 9.49
C ALA A 112 -4.55 5.62 10.59
N GLY A 113 -5.10 4.42 10.33
CA GLY A 113 -4.95 3.25 11.21
C GLY A 113 -3.55 2.61 11.21
N ARG A 114 -2.62 3.05 10.34
CA ARG A 114 -1.32 2.41 10.08
C ARG A 114 -0.17 3.42 9.99
N PRO A 115 0.12 4.19 11.06
CA PRO A 115 1.10 5.28 11.02
C PRO A 115 2.52 4.86 10.62
N GLY A 116 2.95 3.67 11.03
CA GLY A 116 4.27 3.15 10.64
C GLY A 116 4.40 2.95 9.13
N ARG A 117 3.34 2.50 8.48
CA ARG A 117 3.29 2.28 7.03
C ARG A 117 3.23 3.59 6.25
N THR A 118 2.37 4.53 6.66
CA THR A 118 2.32 5.86 6.05
C THR A 118 3.67 6.57 6.18
N LYS A 119 4.31 6.48 7.34
CA LYS A 119 5.65 7.04 7.55
C LYS A 119 6.68 6.39 6.62
N MET A 120 6.67 5.06 6.49
CA MET A 120 7.52 4.36 5.53
C MET A 120 7.31 4.88 4.11
N PHE A 121 6.06 4.94 3.66
CA PHE A 121 5.71 5.40 2.33
C PHE A 121 6.26 6.82 2.07
N ASN A 122 6.05 7.75 3.00
CA ASN A 122 6.55 9.12 2.91
C ASN A 122 8.08 9.20 2.80
N VAL A 123 8.80 8.42 3.61
CA VAL A 123 10.27 8.38 3.58
C VAL A 123 10.76 7.83 2.24
N LEU A 124 10.19 6.71 1.81
CA LEU A 124 10.61 6.04 0.58
C LEU A 124 10.23 6.83 -0.67
N ALA A 125 9.09 7.52 -0.69
CA ALA A 125 8.70 8.43 -1.76
C ALA A 125 9.71 9.56 -1.93
N GLY A 126 10.17 10.14 -0.80
CA GLY A 126 11.23 11.15 -0.81
C GLY A 126 12.57 10.62 -1.33
N GLU A 127 13.00 9.44 -0.87
CA GLU A 127 14.24 8.81 -1.35
C GLU A 127 14.16 8.40 -2.83
N ALA A 128 12.98 7.98 -3.29
CA ALA A 128 12.73 7.57 -4.67
C ALA A 128 12.78 8.73 -5.69
N GLY A 129 12.90 9.98 -5.25
CA GLY A 129 13.19 11.11 -6.12
C GLY A 129 14.54 11.01 -6.83
N GLU A 130 15.49 10.23 -6.29
CA GLU A 130 16.74 9.88 -6.96
C GLU A 130 16.49 8.75 -7.98
N PRO A 131 16.76 8.95 -9.29
CA PRO A 131 16.50 7.94 -10.32
C PRO A 131 17.22 6.59 -10.11
N ALA A 132 18.37 6.61 -9.43
CA ALA A 132 19.10 5.38 -9.10
C ALA A 132 18.50 4.61 -7.91
N HIS A 133 17.53 5.18 -7.19
CA HIS A 133 16.93 4.54 -6.02
C HIS A 133 16.10 3.30 -6.44
N PRO A 134 16.23 2.14 -5.76
CA PRO A 134 15.54 0.92 -6.16
C PRO A 134 14.00 1.02 -6.17
N ALA A 135 13.41 1.93 -5.39
CA ALA A 135 11.96 2.16 -5.39
C ALA A 135 11.49 3.16 -6.48
N HIS A 136 12.39 3.81 -7.22
CA HIS A 136 12.03 4.87 -8.19
C HIS A 136 10.94 4.41 -9.17
N GLY A 137 11.20 3.31 -9.88
CA GLY A 137 10.24 2.79 -10.86
C GLY A 137 8.94 2.29 -10.22
N TYR A 138 8.94 1.88 -8.95
CA TYR A 138 7.70 1.53 -8.25
C TYR A 138 6.83 2.78 -8.03
N PHE A 139 7.38 3.86 -7.48
CA PHE A 139 6.62 5.08 -7.20
C PHE A 139 6.14 5.75 -8.50
N GLU A 140 6.99 5.78 -9.54
CA GLU A 140 6.59 6.28 -10.86
C GLU A 140 5.35 5.54 -11.39
N ARG A 141 5.38 4.20 -11.38
CA ARG A 141 4.24 3.38 -11.83
C ARG A 141 3.01 3.55 -10.94
N ARG A 142 3.18 3.63 -9.62
CA ARG A 142 2.08 3.80 -8.67
C ARG A 142 1.35 5.11 -8.91
N TYR A 143 2.07 6.24 -8.94
CA TYR A 143 1.46 7.55 -9.18
C TYR A 143 0.74 7.59 -10.52
N ARG A 144 1.41 7.14 -11.60
CA ARG A 144 0.78 7.07 -12.93
C ARG A 144 -0.51 6.24 -12.89
N THR A 145 -0.47 5.04 -12.32
CA THR A 145 -1.63 4.14 -12.25
C THR A 145 -2.80 4.76 -11.50
N VAL A 146 -2.56 5.42 -10.36
CA VAL A 146 -3.62 6.03 -9.56
C VAL A 146 -4.20 7.25 -10.27
N ILE A 147 -3.35 8.13 -10.82
CA ILE A 147 -3.77 9.32 -11.55
C ILE A 147 -4.56 8.93 -12.80
N ASP A 148 -4.04 8.03 -13.64
CA ASP A 148 -4.71 7.57 -14.87
C ASP A 148 -6.11 7.00 -14.59
N LYS A 149 -6.28 6.25 -13.50
CA LYS A 149 -7.57 5.69 -13.10
C LYS A 149 -8.58 6.78 -12.75
N ILE A 150 -8.19 7.77 -11.96
CA ILE A 150 -9.09 8.88 -11.57
C ILE A 150 -9.39 9.73 -12.80
N THR A 151 -8.38 10.08 -13.60
CA THR A 151 -8.51 10.82 -14.85
C THR A 151 -9.51 10.15 -15.79
N ALA A 152 -9.41 8.83 -15.99
CA ALA A 152 -10.33 8.09 -16.85
C ALA A 152 -11.78 8.13 -16.37
N VAL A 153 -12.01 8.18 -15.05
CA VAL A 153 -13.36 8.31 -14.48
C VAL A 153 -13.90 9.72 -14.71
N LEU A 154 -13.11 10.75 -14.41
CA LEU A 154 -13.49 12.14 -14.64
C LEU A 154 -13.80 12.43 -16.12
N GLN A 155 -13.03 11.84 -17.04
CA GLN A 155 -13.26 11.97 -18.47
C GLN A 155 -14.57 11.31 -18.93
N ARG A 156 -14.94 10.16 -18.34
CA ARG A 156 -16.24 9.53 -18.61
C ARG A 156 -17.39 10.40 -18.09
N ASP A 157 -17.29 10.85 -16.84
CA ASP A 157 -18.30 11.72 -16.24
C ASP A 157 -18.44 13.05 -17.00
N MET A 158 -17.36 13.56 -17.58
CA MET A 158 -17.40 14.74 -18.46
C MET A 158 -18.13 14.44 -19.78
N ALA A 159 -17.89 13.27 -20.38
CA ALA A 159 -18.61 12.83 -21.58
C ALA A 159 -20.10 12.59 -21.33
N ASP A 160 -20.45 12.14 -20.12
CA ASP A 160 -21.83 11.90 -19.67
C ASP A 160 -22.52 13.18 -19.14
N GLY A 161 -21.81 14.31 -19.09
CA GLY A 161 -22.32 15.63 -18.69
C GLY A 161 -22.44 15.84 -17.18
N ALA A 162 -21.83 14.99 -16.36
CA ALA A 162 -21.76 15.16 -14.90
C ALA A 162 -20.59 16.06 -14.47
N VAL A 163 -19.48 16.05 -15.21
CA VAL A 163 -18.32 16.95 -15.02
C VAL A 163 -18.32 18.06 -16.09
N GLU A 164 -17.95 19.26 -15.67
CA GLU A 164 -17.94 20.48 -16.48
C GLU A 164 -17.08 20.34 -17.75
N PRO A 165 -17.60 20.73 -18.92
CA PRO A 165 -16.81 20.74 -20.16
C PRO A 165 -15.56 21.60 -20.03
N GLY A 166 -14.41 21.05 -20.41
CA GLY A 166 -13.12 21.75 -20.33
C GLY A 166 -12.39 21.59 -19.01
N THR A 167 -12.91 20.78 -18.07
CA THR A 167 -12.18 20.36 -16.88
C THR A 167 -10.89 19.64 -17.28
N ASP A 168 -9.76 20.11 -16.78
CA ASP A 168 -8.50 19.37 -16.84
C ASP A 168 -8.54 18.20 -15.84
N CYS A 169 -9.02 17.05 -16.33
CA CYS A 169 -9.23 15.85 -15.52
C CYS A 169 -7.94 15.30 -14.93
N GLU A 170 -6.82 15.40 -15.64
CA GLU A 170 -5.52 14.93 -15.16
C GLU A 170 -4.99 15.85 -14.06
N ALA A 171 -5.15 17.17 -14.24
CA ALA A 171 -4.80 18.13 -13.19
C ALA A 171 -5.63 17.91 -11.92
N ALA A 172 -6.95 17.71 -12.03
CA ALA A 172 -7.82 17.46 -10.88
C ALA A 172 -7.43 16.15 -10.14
N ALA A 173 -7.16 15.07 -10.89
CA ALA A 173 -6.67 13.81 -10.32
C ALA A 173 -5.32 13.98 -9.61
N THR A 174 -4.39 14.69 -10.24
CA THR A 174 -3.06 14.99 -9.68
C THR A 174 -3.18 15.83 -8.41
N GLU A 175 -4.04 16.86 -8.40
CA GLU A 175 -4.25 17.74 -7.26
C GLU A 175 -4.78 16.96 -6.05
N LEU A 176 -5.75 16.06 -6.27
CA LEU A 176 -6.30 15.20 -5.21
C LEU A 176 -5.23 14.31 -4.56
N VAL A 177 -4.41 13.65 -5.36
CA VAL A 177 -3.33 12.77 -4.86
C VAL A 177 -2.25 13.61 -4.15
N ALA A 178 -1.84 14.74 -4.72
CA ALA A 178 -0.84 15.61 -4.13
C ALA A 178 -1.27 16.19 -2.77
N VAL A 179 -2.54 16.58 -2.64
CA VAL A 179 -3.08 17.07 -1.36
C VAL A 179 -3.13 15.95 -0.33
N MET A 180 -3.53 14.73 -0.71
CA MET A 180 -3.48 13.57 0.19
C MET A 180 -2.06 13.34 0.72
N ASP A 181 -1.04 13.33 -0.14
CA ASP A 181 0.35 13.12 0.27
C ASP A 181 0.85 14.21 1.22
N GLY A 182 0.53 15.48 0.92
CA GLY A 182 0.86 16.62 1.78
C GLY A 182 0.19 16.55 3.16
N LEU A 183 -1.07 16.08 3.21
CA LEU A 183 -1.79 15.86 4.46
C LEU A 183 -1.24 14.66 5.24
N GLN A 184 -0.84 13.58 4.57
CA GLN A 184 -0.19 12.42 5.19
C GLN A 184 1.15 12.79 5.83
N LEU A 185 1.94 13.66 5.19
CA LEU A 185 3.18 14.19 5.75
C LEU A 185 2.93 14.97 7.05
N GLN A 186 1.96 15.89 7.04
CA GLN A 186 1.61 16.68 8.23
C GLN A 186 1.02 15.81 9.35
N TRP A 187 0.16 14.86 8.99
CA TRP A 187 -0.41 13.90 9.93
C TRP A 187 0.66 13.05 10.59
N ALA A 188 1.67 12.58 9.84
CA ALA A 188 2.75 11.78 10.40
C ALA A 188 3.58 12.53 11.46
N LEU A 189 3.59 13.87 11.45
CA LEU A 189 4.23 14.70 12.49
C LEU A 189 3.41 14.75 13.78
N ALA A 190 2.07 14.64 13.68
CA ALA A 190 1.16 14.79 14.82
C ALA A 190 -0.08 13.88 14.70
N PRO A 191 0.09 12.54 14.64
CA PRO A 191 -0.98 11.61 14.24
C PRO A 191 -2.14 11.53 15.25
N LYS A 192 -1.93 12.01 16.48
CA LYS A 192 -2.94 12.04 17.55
C LYS A 192 -3.82 13.28 17.53
N THR A 193 -3.38 14.36 16.88
CA THR A 193 -4.02 15.68 16.97
C THR A 193 -4.34 16.29 15.61
N TYR A 194 -3.72 15.79 14.55
CA TYR A 194 -3.97 16.25 13.19
C TYR A 194 -5.09 15.41 12.56
N ASP A 195 -6.19 16.06 12.18
CA ASP A 195 -7.29 15.42 11.46
C ASP A 195 -6.98 15.39 9.95
N MET A 196 -6.34 14.33 9.49
CA MET A 196 -6.02 14.14 8.07
C MET A 196 -7.27 13.91 7.23
N THR A 197 -8.17 13.05 7.71
CA THR A 197 -9.28 12.52 6.92
C THR A 197 -10.38 13.55 6.77
N GLY A 198 -10.71 14.30 7.83
CA GLY A 198 -11.62 15.44 7.74
C GLY A 198 -11.08 16.55 6.83
N ARG A 199 -9.77 16.84 6.87
CA ARG A 199 -9.15 17.83 5.97
C ARG A 199 -9.18 17.40 4.51
N LEU A 200 -8.88 16.13 4.23
CA LEU A 200 -8.94 15.59 2.87
C LEU A 200 -10.39 15.59 2.36
N HIS A 201 -11.37 15.24 3.21
CA HIS A 201 -12.79 15.29 2.87
C HIS A 201 -13.23 16.70 2.46
N LEU A 202 -12.90 17.72 3.27
CA LEU A 202 -13.24 19.11 2.96
C LEU A 202 -12.63 19.58 1.63
N TYR A 203 -11.40 19.16 1.36
CA TYR A 203 -10.74 19.45 0.11
C TYR A 203 -11.42 18.73 -1.07
N ALA A 204 -11.69 17.43 -0.94
CA ALA A 204 -12.34 16.61 -1.95
C ALA A 204 -13.74 17.14 -2.30
N ASP A 205 -14.53 17.53 -1.30
CA ASP A 205 -15.84 18.16 -1.49
C ASP A 205 -15.72 19.45 -2.30
N ARG A 206 -14.80 20.34 -1.93
CA ARG A 206 -14.57 21.59 -2.67
C ARG A 206 -14.12 21.35 -4.11
N LEU A 207 -13.19 20.42 -4.32
CA LEU A 207 -12.71 20.08 -5.66
C LEU A 207 -13.85 19.51 -6.51
N LEU A 208 -14.61 18.55 -5.97
CA LEU A 208 -15.72 17.91 -6.70
C LEU A 208 -16.79 18.95 -7.10
N ARG A 209 -17.21 19.81 -6.16
CA ARG A 209 -18.15 20.93 -6.46
C ARG A 209 -17.66 21.88 -7.54
N SER A 210 -16.34 22.06 -7.64
CA SER A 210 -15.75 22.97 -8.63
C SER A 210 -15.72 22.39 -10.05
N ILE A 211 -15.84 21.05 -10.18
CA ILE A 211 -15.77 20.36 -11.47
C ILE A 211 -17.10 19.72 -11.89
N THR A 212 -18.08 19.57 -11.00
CA THR A 212 -19.41 19.00 -11.34
C THR A 212 -20.36 20.07 -11.88
N VAL A 213 -21.15 19.72 -12.90
CA VAL A 213 -22.10 20.64 -13.56
C VAL A 213 -23.21 21.14 -12.64
N ASP A 214 -23.69 20.29 -11.73
CA ASP A 214 -24.76 20.61 -10.79
C ASP A 214 -24.25 21.20 -9.46
N GLY A 215 -22.93 21.39 -9.32
CA GLY A 215 -22.29 21.82 -8.08
C GLY A 215 -22.39 20.79 -6.94
N SER A 216 -22.61 19.52 -7.25
CA SER A 216 -22.60 18.42 -6.29
C SER A 216 -21.20 18.21 -5.70
N GLY A 217 -21.16 17.89 -4.41
CA GLY A 217 -19.92 17.65 -3.68
C GLY A 217 -19.82 16.22 -3.18
N MET A 218 -18.97 16.02 -2.18
CA MET A 218 -18.93 14.73 -1.50
C MET A 218 -20.26 14.52 -0.75
N PRO A 219 -20.75 13.28 -0.64
CA PRO A 219 -21.89 12.95 0.21
C PRO A 219 -21.56 13.31 1.68
N ALA A 220 -22.61 13.69 2.42
CA ALA A 220 -22.51 14.06 3.83
C ALA A 220 -22.28 12.85 4.75
#